data_AF-A0AAW7QW44-F1
#
_entry.id   AF-A0AAW7QW44-F1
#
_cell.length_a   1.000
_cell.length_b   1.000
_cell.length_c   1.000
_cell.angle_alpha   90.00
_cell.angle_beta   90.00
_cell.angle_gamma   90.00
#
_symmetry.space_group_name_H-M   'P 1'
#
loop_
_entity.id
_entity.type
_entity.pdbx_description
1 polymer ?
#
loop_
_entity_poly.entity_id
_entity_poly.type
_entity_poly.pdbx_seq_one_letter_code
_entity_poly.pdbx_strand_id
1 'polypeptide(L)' 'MQAAIRLTAQVQPGGKIEIVDAQLPVGIAVEVIVELPYAPARPSRSLIAVLADAPGHLAFQTAEDVDSYLHGERDAWER' A
#
# COMPACT_ATOMS: atom_id res chain seq x y z
N MET A 1 -5.70 -0.08 -36.34
CA MET A 1 -6.07 0.80 -35.21
C MET A 1 -7.23 0.13 -34.50
N GLN A 2 -7.10 -0.19 -33.21
CA GLN A 2 -8.20 -0.75 -32.41
C GLN A 2 -8.89 0.42 -31.70
N ALA A 3 -10.18 0.58 -31.92
CA ALA A 3 -10.98 1.58 -31.23
C ALA A 3 -11.39 1.03 -29.85
N ALA A 4 -11.24 1.84 -28.80
CA ALA A 4 -11.64 1.49 -27.44
C ALA A 4 -12.67 2.50 -26.94
N ILE A 5 -13.70 2.02 -26.24
CA ILE A 5 -14.69 2.85 -25.58
C ILE A 5 -14.29 2.96 -24.11
N ARG A 6 -14.15 4.19 -23.59
CA ARG A 6 -13.83 4.44 -22.18
C ARG A 6 -15.06 4.98 -21.48
N LEU A 7 -15.58 4.20 -20.55
CA LEU A 7 -16.78 4.50 -19.77
C LEU A 7 -16.55 4.19 -18.30
N THR A 8 -17.25 4.91 -17.42
CA THR A 8 -17.19 4.68 -15.97
C THR A 8 -18.35 3.79 -15.57
N ALA A 9 -18.05 2.65 -14.95
CA ALA A 9 -19.04 1.76 -14.38
C ALA A 9 -18.92 1.74 -12.85
N GLN A 10 -20.06 1.60 -12.17
CA GLN A 10 -20.11 1.43 -10.73
C GLN A 10 -20.11 -0.05 -10.36
N VAL A 11 -19.35 -0.42 -9.34
CA VAL A 11 -19.38 -1.77 -8.78
C VAL A 11 -20.63 -1.91 -7.92
N GLN A 12 -21.54 -2.79 -8.34
CA GLN A 12 -22.78 -3.14 -7.65
C GLN A 12 -22.51 -4.20 -6.55
N PRO A 13 -23.47 -4.44 -5.63
CA PRO A 13 -23.36 -5.50 -4.63
C PRO A 13 -22.96 -6.85 -5.23
N GLY A 14 -22.10 -7.58 -4.53
CA GLY A 14 -21.56 -8.86 -5.01
C GLY A 14 -20.45 -8.72 -6.06
N GLY A 15 -19.92 -7.51 -6.28
CA GLY A 15 -18.84 -7.28 -7.25
C GLY A 15 -19.31 -7.26 -8.71
N LYS A 16 -20.61 -7.12 -8.94
CA LYS A 16 -21.20 -7.06 -10.28
C LYS A 16 -20.85 -5.71 -10.94
N ILE A 17 -20.46 -5.75 -12.21
CA ILE A 17 -20.25 -4.57 -13.06
C ILE A 17 -21.20 -4.70 -14.26
N GLU A 18 -21.94 -3.64 -14.57
CA GLU A 18 -22.87 -3.58 -15.69
C GLU A 18 -22.47 -2.45 -16.64
N ILE A 19 -22.31 -2.79 -17.92
CA ILE A 19 -21.92 -1.87 -18.98
C ILE A 19 -23.10 -1.79 -19.96
N VAL A 20 -23.66 -0.61 -20.13
CA VAL A 20 -24.75 -0.35 -21.08
C VAL A 20 -24.30 0.74 -22.04
N ASP A 21 -24.13 0.39 -23.30
CA ASP A 21 -23.78 1.32 -24.37
C ASP A 21 -24.67 1.05 -25.60
N ALA A 22 -25.47 2.04 -25.97
CA ALA A 22 -26.41 1.96 -27.09
C ALA A 22 -25.73 1.94 -28.46
N GLN A 23 -24.43 2.23 -28.53
CA GLN A 23 -23.66 2.24 -29.78
C GLN A 23 -23.02 0.87 -30.09
N LEU A 24 -23.02 -0.07 -29.14
CA LEU A 24 -22.48 -1.41 -29.36
C LEU A 24 -23.45 -2.29 -30.16
N PRO A 25 -23.05 -2.80 -31.33
CA PRO A 25 -23.89 -3.70 -32.12
C PRO A 25 -24.09 -5.05 -31.43
N VAL A 26 -25.30 -5.59 -31.53
CA VAL A 26 -25.63 -6.92 -31.01
C VAL A 26 -24.80 -7.99 -31.72
N GLY A 27 -24.27 -8.95 -30.96
CA GLY A 27 -23.56 -10.12 -31.47
C GLY A 27 -22.05 -9.94 -31.69
N ILE A 28 -21.50 -8.75 -31.41
CA ILE A 28 -20.07 -8.52 -31.47
C ILE A 28 -19.41 -8.99 -30.16
N ALA A 29 -18.32 -9.75 -30.28
CA ALA A 29 -17.45 -10.08 -29.17
C ALA A 29 -16.58 -8.87 -28.81
N VAL A 30 -16.55 -8.51 -27.52
CA VAL A 30 -15.76 -7.39 -27.01
C VAL A 30 -14.83 -7.86 -25.89
N GLU A 31 -13.66 -7.23 -25.80
CA GLU A 31 -12.74 -7.39 -24.67
C GLU A 31 -13.05 -6.30 -23.63
N VAL A 32 -13.11 -6.68 -22.35
CA VAL A 32 -13.40 -5.75 -21.25
C VAL A 32 -12.17 -5.64 -20.35
N ILE A 33 -11.66 -4.42 -20.20
CA ILE A 33 -10.55 -4.08 -19.30
C ILE A 33 -11.12 -3.24 -18.16
N VAL A 34 -10.93 -3.68 -16.91
CA VAL A 34 -11.39 -2.96 -15.72
C VAL A 34 -10.21 -2.27 -15.05
N GLU A 35 -10.14 -0.95 -15.16
CA GLU A 35 -9.20 -0.13 -14.41
C GLU A 35 -9.82 0.23 -13.05
N LEU A 36 -9.25 -0.29 -11.97
CA LEU A 36 -9.62 0.14 -10.62
C LEU A 36 -9.00 1.52 -10.36
N PRO A 37 -9.74 2.47 -9.75
CA PRO A 37 -9.13 3.71 -9.29
C PRO A 37 -7.99 3.35 -8.34
N TYR A 38 -6.92 4.15 -8.37
CA TYR A 38 -5.82 4.01 -7.42
C TYR A 38 -6.38 4.17 -6.00
N ALA A 39 -6.69 3.06 -5.35
CA ALA A 39 -6.87 3.06 -3.92
C ALA A 39 -5.48 3.28 -3.35
N PRO A 40 -5.23 4.36 -2.57
CA PRO A 40 -4.01 4.39 -1.81
C PRO A 40 -3.95 3.06 -1.06
N ALA A 41 -2.86 2.31 -1.23
CA ALA A 41 -2.59 1.14 -0.42
C ALA A 41 -2.95 1.50 1.02
N ARG A 42 -3.68 0.61 1.72
CA ARG A 42 -4.12 0.76 3.13
C ARG A 42 -3.19 1.73 3.85
N PRO A 43 -3.71 2.78 4.51
CA PRO A 43 -2.89 3.87 5.02
C PRO A 43 -1.61 3.31 5.64
N SER A 44 -0.50 3.48 4.94
CA SER A 44 0.76 2.92 5.37
C SER A 44 1.17 3.74 6.59
N ARG A 45 1.12 3.10 7.75
CA ARG A 45 1.52 3.77 8.98
C ARG A 45 3.02 4.05 8.87
N SER A 46 3.42 5.30 9.12
CA SER A 46 4.83 5.64 9.23
C SER A 46 5.51 4.74 10.27
N LEU A 47 6.66 4.15 9.94
CA LEU A 47 7.48 3.37 10.87
C LEU A 47 7.77 4.15 12.14
N ILE A 48 7.99 5.47 12.04
CA ILE A 48 8.19 6.36 13.18
C ILE A 48 6.95 6.37 14.07
N ALA A 49 5.76 6.44 13.48
CA ALA A 49 4.51 6.42 14.24
C ALA A 49 4.28 5.05 14.90
N VAL A 50 4.74 3.94 14.31
CA VAL A 50 4.68 2.61 14.93
C VAL A 50 5.61 2.53 16.14
N LEU A 51 6.83 3.02 16.01
CA LEU A 51 7.82 3.02 17.09
C LEU A 51 7.41 3.92 18.26
N ALA A 52 6.76 5.05 17.99
CA ALA A 52 6.24 5.95 19.02
C ALA A 52 5.14 5.33 19.89
N ASP A 53 4.37 4.39 19.34
CA ASP A 53 3.28 3.70 20.05
C ASP A 53 3.73 2.41 20.75
N ALA A 54 4.96 1.96 20.51
CA ALA A 54 5.42 0.67 21.02
C ALA A 54 5.57 0.72 22.55
N PRO A 55 4.88 -0.17 23.31
CA PRO A 55 5.03 -0.24 24.75
C PRO A 55 6.45 -0.72 25.10
N GLY A 56 7.14 0.06 25.94
CA GLY A 56 8.52 -0.23 26.37
C GLY A 56 9.51 0.92 26.16
N HIS A 57 9.15 1.96 25.41
CA HIS A 57 10.05 3.03 24.97
C HIS A 57 11.29 2.48 24.22
N LEU A 58 12.10 3.37 23.63
CA LEU A 58 13.35 2.97 22.99
C LEU A 58 14.27 2.29 24.03
N ALA A 59 14.99 1.23 23.62
CA ALA A 59 15.94 0.53 24.49
C ALA A 59 17.00 1.48 25.08
N PHE A 60 17.26 2.60 24.39
CA PHE A 60 18.13 3.68 24.83
C PHE A 60 17.39 5.01 24.65
N GLN A 61 17.47 5.90 25.63
CA GLN A 61 16.74 7.17 25.61
C GLN A 61 17.56 8.30 24.97
N THR A 62 18.88 8.16 24.95
CA THR A 62 19.82 9.15 24.42
C THR A 62 20.84 8.51 23.48
N ALA A 63 21.51 9.34 22.66
CA ALA A 63 22.59 8.86 21.80
C ALA A 63 23.81 8.42 22.64
N GLU A 64 24.04 9.10 23.76
CA GLU A 64 25.11 8.81 24.69
C GLU A 64 24.95 7.42 25.34
N ASP A 65 23.72 7.00 25.66
CA ASP A 65 23.44 5.66 26.18
C ASP A 65 23.80 4.57 25.16
N VAL A 66 23.51 4.82 23.88
CA VAL A 66 23.87 3.92 22.77
C VAL A 66 25.38 3.84 22.64
N ASP A 67 26.06 4.98 22.64
CA ASP A 67 27.50 5.04 22.48
C ASP A 67 28.23 4.33 23.64
N SER A 68 27.75 4.51 24.87
CA SER A 68 28.32 3.83 26.05
C SER A 68 28.14 2.31 25.96
N TYR A 69 26.96 1.85 25.56
CA TYR A 69 26.69 0.42 25.36
C TYR A 69 27.60 -0.19 24.27
N LEU A 70 27.71 0.48 23.12
CA LEU A 70 28.53 -0.01 22.01
C LEU A 70 30.02 -0.04 22.33
N HIS A 71 30.53 0.92 23.10
CA HIS A 71 31.92 0.86 23.58
C HIS A 71 32.14 -0.32 24.53
N GLY A 72 31.24 -0.52 25.49
CA GLY A 72 31.33 -1.65 26.42
C GLY A 72 31.33 -3.02 25.71
N GLU A 73 30.49 -3.18 24.70
CA GLU A 73 30.46 -4.40 23.88
C GLU A 73 31.78 -4.61 23.11
N ARG A 74 32.35 -3.55 22.53
CA ARG A 74 33.64 -3.61 21.80
C ARG A 74 34.79 -3.98 22.73
N ASP A 75 34.89 -3.32 23.88
CA ASP A 75 35.94 -3.56 24.87
C ASP A 75 35.86 -4.99 25.45
N ALA A 76 34.67 -5.59 25.47
CA ALA A 76 34.48 -6.98 25.88
C ALA A 76 34.97 -8.00 24.83
N TRP A 77 35.05 -7.61 23.56
CA TRP A 77 35.48 -8.48 22.46
C TRP A 77 36.98 -8.37 22.16
N GLU A 78 37.62 -7.26 22.56
CA GLU A 78 39.08 -7.08 22.46
C GLU A 78 39.87 -7.69 23.64
N ARG A 79 39.17 -8.41 24.54
CA ARG A 79 39.74 -9.11 25.69
C ARG A 79 39.96 -10.60 25.41
#